data_AF-A0A495QJJ1-F1
#
_entry.id   AF-A0A495QJJ1-F1
#
_cell.length_a   1.000
_cell.length_b   1.000
_cell.length_c   1.000
_cell.angle_alpha   90.00
_cell.angle_beta   90.00
_cell.angle_gamma   90.00
#
_symmetry.space_group_name_H-M   'P 1'
#
loop_
_entity.id
_entity.type
_entity.pdbx_description
1 polymer ?
#
loop_
_entity_poly.entity_id
_entity_poly.type
_entity_poly.pdbx_seq_one_letter_code
_entity_poly.pdbx_strand_id
1 'polypeptide(L)' 'MTQAECQQLETLRAQFPDWWFAWQEVEPRWHAQRKGDHATRPAVITDLRATNPNDLALLLLHIPAVEPVADPNR' A
#
# COMPACT_ATOMS: atom_id res chain seq x y z
N MET A 1 -14.46 -5.04 7.71
CA MET A 1 -13.79 -5.38 6.45
C MET A 1 -14.71 -6.28 5.64
N THR A 2 -15.05 -5.86 4.42
CA THR A 2 -15.91 -6.58 3.48
C THR A 2 -15.10 -7.52 2.60
N GLN A 3 -15.75 -8.46 1.92
CA GLN A 3 -15.10 -9.36 0.97
C GLN A 3 -14.43 -8.60 -0.19
N ALA A 4 -15.04 -7.51 -0.65
CA ALA A 4 -14.48 -6.66 -1.71
C ALA A 4 -13.19 -5.97 -1.25
N GLU A 5 -13.16 -5.45 -0.01
CA GLU A 5 -11.96 -4.83 0.56
C GLU A 5 -10.83 -5.86 0.70
N CYS A 6 -11.12 -7.09 1.13
CA CYS A 6 -10.15 -8.18 1.18
C CYS A 6 -9.53 -8.47 -0.19
N GLN A 7 -10.35 -8.52 -1.25
CA GLN A 7 -9.86 -8.79 -2.60
C GLN A 7 -8.97 -7.67 -3.13
N GLN A 8 -9.34 -6.41 -2.87
CA GLN A 8 -8.52 -5.24 -3.24
C GLN A 8 -7.16 -5.25 -2.53
N LEU A 9 -7.09 -5.71 -1.28
CA LEU A 9 -5.83 -5.85 -0.55
C LEU A 9 -4.93 -6.93 -1.13
N GLU A 10 -5.48 -8.07 -1.53
CA GLU A 10 -4.69 -9.10 -2.20
C GLU A 10 -4.12 -8.59 -3.52
N THR A 11 -4.89 -7.81 -4.28
CA THR A 11 -4.39 -7.12 -5.48
C THR A 11 -3.27 -6.15 -5.14
N LEU A 12 -3.41 -5.33 -4.11
CA LEU A 12 -2.36 -4.40 -3.67
C LEU A 12 -1.08 -5.12 -3.26
N ARG A 13 -1.19 -6.21 -2.49
CA ARG A 13 -0.04 -7.02 -2.07
C ARG A 13 0.71 -7.61 -3.26
N ALA A 14 -0.02 -8.03 -4.29
CA ALA A 14 0.58 -8.54 -5.52
C ALA A 14 1.26 -7.44 -6.36
N GLN A 15 0.63 -6.28 -6.48
CA GLN A 15 1.16 -5.17 -7.30
C GLN A 15 2.32 -4.42 -6.63
N PHE A 16 2.36 -4.36 -5.30
CA PHE A 16 3.36 -3.61 -4.53
C PHE A 16 4.10 -4.52 -3.54
N PRO A 17 4.93 -5.47 -4.01
CA PRO A 17 5.56 -6.49 -3.16
C PRO A 17 6.52 -5.91 -2.10
N ASP A 18 7.09 -4.74 -2.38
CA ASP A 18 7.96 -3.99 -1.47
C ASP A 18 7.19 -3.28 -0.34
N TRP A 19 5.87 -3.42 -0.28
CA TRP A 19 5.04 -2.76 0.71
C TRP A 19 4.36 -3.79 1.62
N TRP A 20 4.30 -3.46 2.91
CA TRP A 20 3.49 -4.13 3.90
C TRP A 20 2.17 -3.39 4.04
N PHE A 21 1.08 -4.14 4.27
CA PHE A 21 -0.27 -3.61 4.39
C PHE A 21 -0.95 -4.24 5.62
N ALA A 22 -1.50 -3.40 6.50
CA ALA A 22 -2.19 -3.82 7.71
C ALA A 22 -3.39 -2.93 8.03
N TRP A 23 -4.38 -3.52 8.71
CA TRP A 23 -5.50 -2.80 9.29
C TRP A 23 -5.16 -2.38 10.72
N GLN A 24 -5.38 -1.11 11.06
CA GLN A 24 -5.26 -0.63 12.44
C GLN A 24 -6.63 -0.65 13.13
N GLU A 25 -6.77 -1.48 14.17
CA GLU A 25 -8.05 -1.62 14.89
C GLU A 25 -8.33 -0.44 15.84
N VAL A 26 -7.28 0.15 16.43
CA VAL A 26 -7.39 1.25 17.40
C VAL A 26 -7.85 2.56 16.74
N GLU A 27 -7.39 2.81 15.51
CA GLU A 27 -7.84 3.92 14.68
C GLU A 27 -8.21 3.34 13.31
N PRO A 28 -9.50 3.11 13.02
CA PRO A 28 -9.97 2.34 11.86
C PRO A 28 -9.45 2.86 10.52
N ARG A 29 -8.28 2.38 10.10
CA ARG A 29 -7.63 2.76 8.85
C ARG A 29 -6.69 1.68 8.37
N TRP A 30 -6.52 1.64 7.05
CA TRP A 30 -5.45 0.94 6.40
C TRP A 30 -4.14 1.67 6.61
N HIS A 31 -3.10 0.89 6.86
CA HIS A 31 -1.73 1.34 6.97
C HIS A 31 -0.90 0.57 5.95
N ALA A 32 -0.08 1.28 5.19
CA ALA A 32 0.91 0.69 4.33
C ALA A 32 2.28 1.27 4.61
N GLN A 33 3.27 0.39 4.65
CA GLN A 33 4.63 0.76 4.97
C GLN A 33 5.60 0.08 4.01
N ARG A 34 6.58 0.84 3.50
CA ARG A 34 7.60 0.25 2.63
C ARG A 34 8.52 -0.67 3.45
N LYS A 35 8.78 -1.88 2.95
CA LYS A 35 9.71 -2.86 3.51
C LYS A 35 11.16 -2.42 3.26
N GLY A 36 12.06 -2.68 4.20
CA GLY A 36 13.50 -2.41 4.06
C GLY A 36 14.01 -1.21 4.88
N ASP A 37 15.32 -1.00 4.85
CA ASP A 37 16.01 0.02 5.63
C ASP A 37 16.04 1.36 4.87
N HIS A 38 15.24 2.32 5.33
CA HIS A 38 14.96 3.57 4.61
C HIS A 38 15.53 4.81 5.32
N ALA A 39 16.64 4.66 6.04
CA ALA A 39 17.31 5.77 6.74
C ALA A 39 17.64 6.98 5.83
N THR A 40 17.68 6.79 4.51
CA THR A 40 17.96 7.82 3.50
C THR A 40 16.71 8.38 2.82
N ARG A 41 15.50 7.90 3.13
CA ARG A 41 14.24 8.31 2.48
C ARG A 41 13.31 9.02 3.47
N PRO A 42 12.67 10.13 3.08
CA PRO A 42 11.71 10.82 3.93
C PRO A 42 10.55 9.92 4.36
N ALA A 43 10.12 9.97 5.62
CA ALA A 43 8.99 9.18 6.12
C ALA A 43 7.68 9.40 5.33
N VAL A 44 7.52 10.58 4.73
CA VAL A 44 6.35 10.95 3.90
C VAL A 44 6.19 10.09 2.64
N ILE A 45 7.22 9.33 2.24
CA ILE A 45 7.18 8.42 1.09
C ILE A 45 7.22 6.94 1.49
N THR A 46 7.18 6.60 2.78
CA THR A 46 7.29 5.21 3.27
C THR A 46 6.18 4.79 4.23
N ASP A 47 5.35 5.72 4.72
CA ASP A 47 4.22 5.45 5.63
C ASP A 47 2.95 6.10 5.07
N LEU A 48 1.95 5.29 4.73
CA LEU A 48 0.69 5.73 4.15
C LEU A 48 -0.49 5.21 4.96
N ARG A 49 -1.54 6.05 5.06
CA ARG A 49 -2.76 5.72 5.79
C ARG A 49 -3.99 6.14 5.01
N ALA A 50 -5.00 5.28 4.95
CA ALA A 50 -6.24 5.57 4.25
C ALA A 50 -7.43 4.81 4.87
N THR A 51 -8.66 5.25 4.61
CA THR A 51 -9.85 4.60 5.15
C THR A 51 -10.24 3.34 4.37
N ASN A 52 -9.85 3.23 3.09
CA ASN A 52 -10.09 2.06 2.25
C ASN A 52 -8.85 1.70 1.40
N PRO A 53 -8.80 0.47 0.83
CA PRO A 53 -7.67 0.02 0.03
C PRO A 53 -7.44 0.82 -1.27
N ASN A 54 -8.49 1.30 -1.93
CA ASN A 54 -8.37 2.04 -3.19
C ASN A 54 -7.66 3.39 -3.00
N ASP A 55 -8.01 4.13 -1.95
CA ASP A 55 -7.35 5.38 -1.59
C ASP A 55 -5.86 5.15 -1.32
N LEU A 56 -5.53 4.03 -0.71
CA LEU A 56 -4.16 3.64 -0.45
C LEU A 56 -3.40 3.31 -1.75
N ALA A 57 -4.06 2.66 -2.71
CA ALA A 57 -3.52 2.45 -4.06
C ALA A 57 -3.19 3.78 -4.76
N LEU A 58 -4.11 4.75 -4.68
CA LEU A 58 -3.90 6.08 -5.26
C LEU A 58 -2.69 6.77 -4.62
N LEU A 59 -2.57 6.73 -3.29
CA LEU A 59 -1.42 7.31 -2.59
C LEU A 59 -0.10 6.66 -3.03
N LEU A 60 -0.07 5.33 -3.18
CA LEU A 60 1.11 4.60 -3.65
C LEU A 60 1.55 5.04 -5.04
N LEU A 61 0.60 5.22 -5.96
CA LEU A 61 0.89 5.68 -7.33
C LEU A 61 1.40 7.11 -7.40
N HIS A 62 1.14 7.93 -6.37
CA HIS A 62 1.64 9.31 -6.30
C HIS A 62 3.04 9.41 -5.68
N ILE A 63 3.58 8.34 -5.08
CA ILE A 63 4.94 8.36 -4.54
C ILE A 63 5.94 8.17 -5.67
N PRO A 64 6.89 9.12 -5.88
CA PRO A 64 7.97 8.95 -6.84
C PRO A 64 8.79 7.69 -6.53
N ALA A 65 9.09 6.88 -7.55
CA ALA A 65 9.82 5.59 -7.43
C ALA A 65 9.06 4.46 -6.70
N VAL A 66 7.73 4.52 -6.69
CA VAL A 66 6.88 3.32 -6.52
C VAL A 66 6.52 2.81 -7.91
N GLU A 67 7.08 1.66 -8.27
CA GLU A 67 6.70 0.97 -9.51
C GLU A 67 5.80 -0.21 -9.15
N PRO A 68 4.53 -0.23 -9.59
CA PRO A 68 3.74 -1.45 -9.51
C PRO A 68 4.37 -2.50 -10.43
N VAL A 69 4.24 -3.77 -10.07
CA VAL A 69 4.60 -4.85 -10.99
C VAL A 69 3.77 -4.69 -12.26
N ALA A 70 4.45 -4.59 -13.41
CA ALA A 70 3.77 -4.63 -14.70
C ALA A 70 3.05 -5.97 -14.83
N ASP A 71 1.74 -5.93 -15.10
CA ASP A 71 0.96 -7.16 -15.30
C ASP A 71 1.56 -7.92 -16.49
N PRO A 72 2.14 -9.12 -16.29
CA PRO A 72 2.74 -9.87 -17.38
C PRO A 72 1.69 -10.42 -18.36
N ASN A 73 0.39 -10.23 -18.11
CA ASN A 73 -0.71 -10.77 -18.91
C ASN A 73 -1.56 -9.71 -19.63
N ARG A 74 -1.07 -8.49 -19.84
CA ARG A 74 -1.80 -7.46 -20.59
C ARG A 74 -1.45 -7.41 -22.08
#